data_AF-A0A329WLK5-F1
#
_entry.id   AF-A0A329WLK5-F1
#
_cell.length_a   1.000
_cell.length_b   1.000
_cell.length_c   1.000
_cell.angle_alpha   90.00
_cell.angle_beta   90.00
_cell.angle_gamma   90.00
#
_symmetry.space_group_name_H-M   'P 1'
#
loop_
_entity.id
_entity.type
_entity.pdbx_description
1 polymer ?
#
loop_
_entity_poly.entity_id
_entity_poly.type
_entity_poly.pdbx_seq_one_letter_code
_entity_poly.pdbx_strand_id
1 'polypeptide(L)'
;MNEAVDVLICVDVDGIINDYNKLGANPDNSTMVDNKYFHYITNNENAYTPKDNATGELIVKMGVGDTIRWRVISLTQQLIHSVNLYKKTKENSYKAIAPIKYTQEVTRVNYPEQDDNQLPGTPFKYGVESVTQSCIESEGKKSGRERLTFIISIHYNLELIGYISHSSFIHVL
;
A
#
# COMPACT_ATOMS: atom_id res chain seq x y z
N MET A 1 2.89 -24.35 -6.78
CA MET A 1 2.70 -23.89 -5.39
C MET A 1 2.34 -22.43 -5.52
N ASN A 2 1.22 -21.97 -4.96
CA ASN A 2 0.77 -20.59 -5.14
C ASN A 2 1.58 -19.69 -4.21
N GLU A 3 2.17 -18.63 -4.77
CA GLU A 3 3.00 -17.69 -4.03
C GLU A 3 2.21 -16.46 -3.59
N ALA A 4 2.65 -15.85 -2.50
CA ALA A 4 2.13 -14.57 -2.04
C ALA A 4 3.07 -13.45 -2.49
N VAL A 5 2.54 -12.49 -3.23
CA VAL A 5 3.26 -11.30 -3.67
C VAL A 5 2.82 -10.11 -2.83
N ASP A 6 3.65 -9.74 -1.85
CA ASP A 6 3.41 -8.57 -1.02
C ASP A 6 3.91 -7.29 -1.70
N VAL A 7 3.06 -6.26 -1.68
CA VAL A 7 3.33 -4.95 -2.26
C VAL A 7 3.05 -3.89 -1.20
N LEU A 8 4.06 -3.07 -0.91
CA LEU A 8 3.93 -1.87 -0.08
C LEU A 8 3.79 -0.65 -0.99
N ILE A 9 2.75 0.14 -0.77
CA ILE A 9 2.53 1.44 -1.41
C ILE A 9 2.88 2.50 -0.39
N CYS A 10 4.06 3.13 -0.54
CA CYS A 10 4.43 4.26 0.29
C CYS A 10 3.98 5.58 -0.36
N VAL A 11 3.32 6.45 0.40
CA VAL A 11 2.67 7.68 -0.08
C VAL A 11 3.36 8.90 0.50
N ASP A 12 3.83 9.80 -0.39
CA ASP A 12 4.31 11.13 -0.03
C ASP A 12 3.14 12.09 0.20
N VAL A 13 2.59 12.04 1.41
CA VAL A 13 1.44 12.85 1.80
C VAL A 13 1.78 14.33 1.85
N ASP A 14 2.97 14.70 2.32
CA ASP A 14 3.38 16.11 2.43
C ASP A 14 3.50 16.74 1.05
N GLY A 15 4.09 16.02 0.08
CA GLY A 15 4.12 16.45 -1.32
C GLY A 15 2.73 16.65 -1.91
N ILE A 16 1.78 15.75 -1.61
CA ILE A 16 0.38 15.89 -2.06
C ILE A 16 -0.28 17.12 -1.44
N ILE A 17 -0.16 17.32 -0.12
CA ILE A 17 -0.81 18.45 0.56
C ILE A 17 -0.24 19.79 0.07
N ASN A 18 1.05 19.84 -0.27
CA ASN A 18 1.69 21.04 -0.78
C ASN A 18 1.23 21.40 -2.22
N ASP A 19 1.05 20.39 -3.08
CA ASP A 19 0.71 20.61 -4.49
C ASP A 19 -0.81 20.65 -4.75
N TYR A 20 -1.64 20.13 -3.83
CA TYR A 20 -3.10 20.05 -3.96
C TYR A 20 -3.81 20.84 -2.86
N ASN A 21 -4.34 22.02 -3.22
CA ASN A 21 -5.03 22.95 -2.30
C ASN A 21 -6.25 22.37 -1.55
N LYS A 22 -6.88 21.32 -2.09
CA LYS A 22 -8.05 20.68 -1.48
C LYS A 22 -8.16 19.24 -1.95
N LEU A 23 -8.40 18.34 -1.00
CA LEU A 23 -8.65 16.93 -1.25
C LEU A 23 -10.15 16.62 -1.31
N GLY A 24 -10.49 15.46 -1.89
CA GLY A 24 -11.87 15.02 -2.05
C GLY A 24 -12.53 14.78 -0.69
N ALA A 25 -13.79 15.19 -0.51
CA ALA A 25 -14.49 15.05 0.77
C ALA A 25 -15.12 13.67 0.99
N ASN A 26 -15.25 12.86 -0.06
CA ASN A 26 -15.81 11.51 0.01
C ASN A 26 -15.06 10.58 -0.97
N PRO A 27 -15.06 9.26 -0.74
CA PRO A 27 -14.36 8.32 -1.60
C PRO A 27 -14.94 8.32 -3.04
N ASP A 28 -16.24 8.61 -3.19
CA ASP A 28 -16.86 8.63 -4.50
C ASP A 28 -16.36 9.75 -5.42
N ASN A 29 -15.84 10.82 -4.82
CA ASN A 29 -15.30 12.02 -5.45
C ASN A 29 -13.91 12.34 -4.87
N SER A 30 -13.03 11.34 -4.88
CA SER A 30 -11.63 11.49 -4.49
C SER A 30 -10.85 12.38 -5.47
N THR A 31 -9.79 13.03 -4.98
CA THR A 31 -8.89 13.83 -5.83
C THR A 31 -7.90 12.93 -6.55
N MET A 32 -7.93 12.90 -7.88
CA MET A 32 -6.92 12.20 -8.67
C MET A 32 -5.58 12.92 -8.54
N VAL A 33 -4.58 12.23 -7.99
CA VAL A 33 -3.24 12.78 -7.77
C VAL A 33 -2.23 12.15 -8.72
N ASP A 34 -1.15 12.87 -9.00
CA ASP A 34 -0.07 12.39 -9.87
C ASP A 34 0.63 11.16 -9.27
N ASN A 35 1.05 10.23 -10.13
CA ASN A 35 1.72 9.01 -9.69
C ASN A 35 3.09 9.28 -9.01
N LYS A 36 3.68 10.48 -9.16
CA LYS A 36 4.98 10.84 -8.55
C LYS A 36 5.03 10.74 -7.02
N TYR A 37 3.89 10.80 -6.31
CA TYR A 37 3.84 10.69 -4.85
C TYR A 37 3.68 9.26 -4.34
N PHE A 38 3.69 8.28 -5.23
CA PHE A 38 3.51 6.87 -4.87
C PHE A 38 4.78 6.11 -5.14
N HIS A 39 5.17 5.29 -4.18
CA HIS A 39 6.33 4.44 -4.25
C HIS A 39 5.89 3.00 -4.01
N TYR A 40 5.75 2.26 -5.11
CA TYR A 40 5.43 0.85 -5.03
C TYR A 40 6.69 0.02 -4.81
N ILE A 41 6.66 -0.84 -3.79
CA ILE A 41 7.80 -1.65 -3.37
C ILE A 41 7.34 -3.10 -3.24
N THR A 42 8.09 -4.03 -3.82
CA THR A 42 7.93 -5.47 -3.62
C THR A 42 9.31 -6.12 -3.50
N ASN A 43 9.36 -7.44 -3.25
CA ASN A 43 10.64 -8.15 -3.19
C ASN A 43 11.33 -8.16 -4.58
N ASN A 44 12.65 -8.37 -4.59
CA ASN A 44 13.43 -8.31 -5.84
C ASN A 44 13.05 -9.38 -6.87
N GLU A 45 12.49 -10.51 -6.41
CA GLU A 45 12.11 -11.64 -7.28
C GLU A 45 10.78 -11.40 -8.01
N ASN A 46 9.89 -10.61 -7.41
CA ASN A 46 8.55 -10.30 -7.94
C ASN A 46 8.49 -8.98 -8.72
N ALA A 47 9.55 -8.16 -8.66
CA ALA A 47 9.64 -6.94 -9.45
C ALA A 47 9.81 -7.28 -10.95
N TYR A 48 8.85 -6.87 -11.79
CA TYR A 48 8.89 -7.14 -13.23
C TYR A 48 9.45 -5.95 -14.02
N THR A 49 8.93 -4.74 -13.76
CA THR A 49 9.41 -3.47 -14.35
C THR A 49 8.81 -2.26 -13.59
N PRO A 50 9.51 -1.12 -13.47
CA PRO A 50 10.88 -0.85 -13.95
C PRO A 50 11.95 -1.58 -13.13
N LYS A 51 13.22 -1.51 -13.58
CA LYS A 51 14.37 -2.06 -12.84
C LYS A 51 14.52 -1.45 -11.44
N ASP A 52 13.90 -0.29 -11.22
CA ASP A 52 13.91 0.45 -9.97
C ASP A 52 12.58 0.24 -9.24
N ASN A 53 12.63 -0.31 -8.02
CA ASN A 53 11.51 -0.25 -7.08
C ASN A 53 11.22 1.23 -6.72
N ALA A 54 10.04 1.50 -6.16
CA ALA A 54 9.63 2.82 -5.66
C ALA A 54 9.26 3.87 -6.71
N THR A 55 8.75 3.46 -7.88
CA THR A 55 8.08 4.35 -8.84
C THR A 55 6.56 4.38 -8.65
N GLY A 56 5.90 5.39 -9.22
CA GLY A 56 4.44 5.59 -9.17
C GLY A 56 3.59 4.51 -9.84
N GLU A 57 4.24 3.58 -10.53
CA GLU A 57 3.67 2.36 -11.07
C GLU A 57 4.61 1.20 -10.74
N LEU A 58 4.05 0.03 -10.42
CA LEU A 58 4.81 -1.21 -10.31
C LEU A 58 4.08 -2.28 -11.10
N ILE A 59 4.76 -2.80 -12.11
CA ILE A 59 4.31 -4.03 -12.75
C ILE A 59 4.87 -5.17 -11.92
N VAL A 60 3.98 -5.87 -11.25
CA VAL A 60 4.30 -7.05 -10.44
C VAL A 60 4.29 -8.29 -11.31
N LYS A 61 5.27 -9.18 -11.13
CA LYS A 61 5.25 -10.53 -11.67
C LYS A 61 4.44 -11.41 -10.74
N MET A 62 3.31 -11.93 -11.21
CA MET A 62 2.56 -12.97 -10.51
C MET A 62 1.99 -13.96 -11.52
N GLY A 63 1.92 -15.24 -11.15
CA GLY A 63 1.28 -16.27 -11.96
C GLY A 63 -0.22 -16.38 -11.72
N VAL A 64 -0.89 -17.19 -12.55
CA VAL A 64 -2.26 -17.64 -12.30
C VAL A 64 -2.29 -18.52 -11.05
N GLY A 65 -3.19 -18.21 -10.12
CA GLY A 65 -3.34 -18.86 -8.82
C GLY A 65 -2.57 -18.19 -7.68
N ASP A 66 -1.61 -17.31 -7.98
CA ASP A 66 -0.88 -16.55 -6.96
C ASP A 66 -1.77 -15.47 -6.33
N THR A 67 -1.46 -15.09 -5.08
CA THR A 67 -2.16 -14.04 -4.35
C THR A 67 -1.27 -12.82 -4.26
N ILE A 68 -1.79 -11.66 -4.65
CA ILE A 68 -1.14 -10.36 -4.46
C ILE A 68 -1.81 -9.62 -3.31
N ARG A 69 -1.00 -8.96 -2.45
CA ARG A 69 -1.46 -8.23 -1.26
C ARG A 69 -0.88 -6.83 -1.23
N TRP A 70 -1.73 -5.82 -1.28
CA TRP A 70 -1.35 -4.41 -1.14
C TRP A 70 -1.54 -3.93 0.28
N ARG A 71 -0.50 -3.28 0.80
CA ARG A 71 -0.53 -2.48 2.03
C ARG A 71 -0.14 -1.05 1.67
N VAL A 72 -0.70 -0.08 2.39
CA VAL A 72 -0.41 1.33 2.17
C VAL A 72 0.20 1.91 3.44
N ILE A 73 1.16 2.82 3.27
CA ILE A 73 1.80 3.53 4.38
C ILE A 73 2.19 4.93 3.94
N SER A 74 2.22 5.90 4.86
CA SER A 74 2.85 7.19 4.62
C SER A 74 4.37 7.11 4.84
N LEU A 75 5.12 8.07 4.30
CA LEU A 75 6.58 8.15 4.51
C LEU A 75 6.98 8.20 6.00
N THR A 76 6.11 8.71 6.86
CA THR A 76 6.32 8.79 8.31
C THR A 76 5.85 7.54 9.06
N GLN A 77 5.64 6.42 8.38
CA GLN A 77 5.09 5.19 8.96
C GLN A 77 3.75 5.40 9.69
N GLN A 78 2.84 6.18 9.11
CA GLN A 78 1.53 6.55 9.69
C GLN A 78 1.58 7.50 10.90
N LEU A 79 2.77 7.94 11.35
CA LEU A 79 2.91 8.71 12.60
C LEU A 79 2.39 10.15 12.55
N ILE A 80 2.66 10.89 11.47
CA ILE A 80 2.19 12.28 11.29
C ILE A 80 0.89 12.27 10.49
N HIS A 81 1.00 11.75 9.27
CA HIS A 81 -0.13 11.49 8.40
C HIS A 81 -0.36 9.99 8.33
N SER A 82 -1.62 9.56 8.41
CA SER A 82 -1.98 8.16 8.21
C SER A 82 -2.82 7.99 6.95
N VAL A 83 -2.46 7.00 6.14
CA VAL A 83 -3.17 6.65 4.91
C VAL A 83 -3.84 5.30 5.04
N ASN A 84 -5.06 5.15 4.52
CA ASN A 84 -5.77 3.88 4.50
C ASN A 84 -6.30 3.60 3.11
N LEU A 85 -6.17 2.36 2.66
CA LEU A 85 -6.55 1.94 1.31
C LEU A 85 -8.05 1.63 1.29
N TYR A 86 -8.79 2.38 0.47
CA TYR A 86 -10.20 2.20 0.17
C TYR A 86 -10.37 1.75 -1.28
N LYS A 87 -11.43 0.98 -1.53
CA LYS A 87 -11.77 0.53 -2.89
C LYS A 87 -12.84 1.44 -3.51
N LYS A 88 -12.63 1.85 -4.76
CA LYS A 88 -13.71 2.12 -5.70
C LYS A 88 -13.30 1.71 -7.10
N THR A 89 -13.52 0.46 -7.40
CA THR A 89 -13.53 -0.06 -8.76
C THR A 89 -14.86 -0.76 -8.94
N LYS A 90 -15.54 -0.47 -10.07
CA LYS A 90 -16.75 -1.21 -10.44
C LYS A 90 -16.36 -2.68 -10.52
N GLU A 91 -16.92 -3.50 -9.64
CA GLU A 91 -16.41 -4.83 -9.25
C GLU A 91 -16.33 -5.90 -10.37
N ASN A 92 -16.69 -5.56 -11.62
CA ASN A 92 -16.96 -6.51 -12.69
C ASN A 92 -16.14 -6.30 -13.98
N SER A 93 -15.07 -5.52 -13.99
CA SER A 93 -14.21 -5.37 -15.18
C SER A 93 -12.92 -6.18 -15.17
N TYR A 94 -12.56 -6.80 -14.04
CA TYR A 94 -11.28 -7.50 -13.92
C TYR A 94 -11.25 -8.77 -14.75
N LYS A 95 -10.29 -8.84 -15.66
CA LYS A 95 -10.05 -10.01 -16.52
C LYS A 95 -8.88 -10.84 -16.02
N ALA A 96 -7.82 -10.18 -15.55
CA ALA A 96 -6.59 -10.86 -15.16
C ALA A 96 -6.61 -11.33 -13.70
N ILE A 97 -7.35 -10.66 -12.82
CA ILE A 97 -7.38 -10.92 -11.38
C ILE A 97 -8.80 -11.19 -10.87
N ALA A 98 -8.91 -11.81 -9.70
CA ALA A 98 -10.15 -11.97 -8.97
C ALA A 98 -10.69 -10.62 -8.45
N PRO A 99 -11.98 -10.57 -8.04
CA PRO A 99 -12.46 -9.44 -7.25
C PRO A 99 -11.58 -9.26 -6.01
N ILE A 100 -11.12 -8.04 -5.85
CA ILE A 100 -10.31 -7.60 -4.73
C ILE A 100 -11.10 -7.76 -3.40
N LYS A 101 -10.43 -8.28 -2.38
CA LYS A 101 -10.92 -8.46 -1.01
C LYS A 101 -10.16 -7.57 -0.02
N TYR A 102 -10.85 -7.07 0.99
CA TYR A 102 -10.23 -6.41 2.14
C TYR A 102 -10.09 -7.43 3.27
N THR A 103 -8.88 -7.56 3.80
CA THR A 103 -8.56 -8.48 4.89
C THR A 103 -7.92 -7.69 6.02
N GLN A 104 -8.30 -8.03 7.26
CA GLN A 104 -7.76 -7.43 8.46
C GLN A 104 -7.42 -8.54 9.46
N GLU A 105 -6.28 -8.43 10.10
CA GLU A 105 -5.79 -9.39 11.08
C GLU A 105 -5.09 -8.70 12.24
N VAL A 106 -5.13 -9.35 13.42
CA VAL A 106 -4.33 -8.94 14.57
C VAL A 106 -3.06 -9.77 14.56
N THR A 107 -1.91 -9.12 14.47
CA THR A 107 -0.59 -9.74 14.45
C THR A 107 0.27 -9.22 15.60
N ARG A 108 1.34 -9.95 15.91
CA ARG A 108 2.31 -9.56 16.93
C ARG A 108 3.57 -9.04 16.25
N VAL A 109 3.97 -7.82 16.57
CA VAL A 109 5.18 -7.19 16.03
C VAL A 109 6.18 -6.91 17.13
N ASN A 110 7.45 -6.96 16.78
CA ASN A 110 8.54 -6.57 17.67
C ASN A 110 8.80 -5.07 17.51
N TYR A 111 9.09 -4.38 18.61
CA TYR A 111 9.55 -3.00 18.60
C TYR A 111 10.79 -2.85 19.50
N PRO A 112 11.71 -1.94 19.19
CA PRO A 112 12.86 -1.68 20.06
C PRO A 112 12.38 -1.00 21.36
N GLU A 113 12.79 -1.53 22.51
CA GLU A 113 12.51 -0.92 23.80
C GLU A 113 13.45 0.26 24.05
N GLN A 114 12.91 1.33 24.65
CA GLN A 114 13.71 2.44 25.13
C GLN A 114 14.41 2.05 26.44
N ASP A 115 15.72 2.19 26.48
CA ASP A 115 16.53 2.07 27.70
C ASP A 115 17.50 3.26 27.78
N ASP A 116 17.18 4.22 28.64
CA ASP A 116 17.98 5.45 28.79
C ASP A 116 19.40 5.18 29.34
N ASN A 117 19.66 3.97 29.85
CA ASN A 117 20.98 3.54 30.33
C ASN A 117 21.73 2.62 29.35
N GLN A 118 21.26 2.54 28.11
CA GLN A 118 21.86 1.64 27.12
C GLN A 118 23.30 2.03 26.78
N LEU A 119 24.22 1.08 26.95
CA LEU A 119 25.62 1.27 26.59
C LEU A 119 25.76 1.35 25.06
N PRO A 120 26.57 2.31 24.54
CA PRO A 120 26.86 2.40 23.11
C PRO A 120 27.33 1.06 22.52
N GLY A 121 26.77 0.68 21.38
CA GLY A 121 27.10 -0.58 20.70
C GLY A 121 26.36 -1.82 21.21
N THR A 122 25.50 -1.69 22.24
CA THR A 122 24.64 -2.80 22.68
C THR A 122 23.36 -2.83 21.84
N PRO A 123 22.94 -3.98 21.28
CA PRO A 123 21.65 -4.08 20.58
C PRO A 123 20.48 -3.70 21.49
N PHE A 124 19.45 -3.07 20.93
CA PHE A 124 18.21 -2.80 21.66
C PHE A 124 17.57 -4.11 22.12
N LYS A 125 16.98 -4.11 23.32
CA LYS A 125 15.98 -5.13 23.68
C LYS A 125 14.74 -4.90 22.83
N TYR A 126 13.93 -5.95 22.68
CA TYR A 126 12.71 -5.89 21.91
C TYR A 126 11.51 -6.28 22.76
N GLY A 127 10.49 -5.43 22.72
CA GLY A 127 9.16 -5.73 23.23
C GLY A 127 8.33 -6.36 22.14
N VAL A 128 7.17 -6.91 22.52
CA VAL A 128 6.18 -7.43 21.58
C VAL A 128 4.86 -6.73 21.84
N GLU A 129 4.24 -6.20 20.79
CA GLU A 129 2.90 -5.63 20.84
C GLU A 129 1.96 -6.29 19.84
N SER A 130 0.67 -6.22 20.11
CA SER A 130 -0.37 -6.67 19.19
C SER A 130 -0.86 -5.48 18.37
N VAL A 131 -0.78 -5.58 17.05
CA VAL A 131 -1.22 -4.54 16.12
C VAL A 131 -2.26 -5.10 15.16
N THR A 132 -3.25 -4.27 14.84
CA THR A 132 -4.20 -4.57 13.77
C THR A 132 -3.61 -4.10 12.45
N GLN A 133 -3.43 -5.02 11.51
CA GLN A 133 -2.99 -4.72 10.16
C GLN A 133 -4.09 -5.04 9.16
N SER A 134 -4.13 -4.28 8.08
CA SER A 134 -5.01 -4.55 6.97
C SER A 134 -4.25 -4.63 5.66
N CYS A 135 -4.78 -5.42 4.74
CA CYS A 135 -4.34 -5.44 3.36
C CYS A 135 -5.54 -5.60 2.45
N ILE A 136 -5.32 -5.18 1.22
CA ILE A 136 -6.22 -5.49 0.11
C ILE A 136 -5.56 -6.59 -0.69
N GLU A 137 -6.28 -7.65 -1.03
CA GLU A 137 -5.72 -8.79 -1.74
C GLU A 137 -6.56 -9.25 -2.92
N SER A 138 -5.90 -9.91 -3.88
CA SER A 138 -6.54 -10.51 -5.04
C SER A 138 -5.73 -11.71 -5.55
N GLU A 139 -6.40 -12.61 -6.26
CA GLU A 139 -5.79 -13.78 -6.89
C GLU A 139 -5.61 -13.58 -8.40
N GLY A 140 -4.52 -14.07 -8.98
CA GLY A 140 -4.32 -14.11 -10.44
C GLY A 140 -5.23 -15.15 -11.09
N LYS A 141 -6.09 -14.75 -12.03
CA LYS A 141 -7.03 -15.64 -12.72
C LYS A 141 -6.58 -16.03 -14.13
N LYS A 142 -5.97 -15.08 -14.83
CA LYS A 142 -5.59 -15.25 -16.23
C LYS A 142 -4.45 -14.30 -16.56
N SER A 143 -3.52 -14.75 -17.40
CA SER A 143 -2.50 -13.90 -17.99
C SER A 143 -3.10 -12.63 -18.62
N GLY A 144 -2.49 -11.48 -18.33
CA GLY A 144 -2.91 -10.20 -18.84
C GLY A 144 -2.58 -9.01 -17.94
N ARG A 145 -2.75 -7.81 -18.49
CA ARG A 145 -2.55 -6.54 -17.79
C ARG A 145 -3.88 -5.97 -17.32
N GLU A 146 -3.94 -5.59 -16.05
CA GLU A 146 -5.13 -4.98 -15.43
C GLU A 146 -4.78 -3.59 -14.90
N ARG A 147 -5.66 -2.60 -15.12
CA ARG A 147 -5.54 -1.28 -14.50
C ARG A 147 -6.36 -1.25 -13.22
N LEU A 148 -5.72 -0.84 -12.13
CA LEU A 148 -6.38 -0.61 -10.85
C LEU A 148 -6.42 0.88 -10.54
N THR A 149 -7.52 1.31 -9.93
CA THR A 149 -7.62 2.62 -9.29
C THR A 149 -7.77 2.41 -7.80
N PHE A 150 -6.79 2.88 -7.04
CA PHE A 150 -6.82 2.85 -5.59
C PHE A 150 -7.37 4.17 -5.08
N ILE A 151 -8.26 4.10 -4.10
CA ILE A 151 -8.68 5.27 -3.32
C ILE A 151 -7.96 5.19 -1.99
N ILE A 152 -7.46 6.31 -1.51
CA ILE A 152 -6.75 6.38 -0.25
C ILE A 152 -7.34 7.53 0.55
N SER A 153 -7.74 7.26 1.79
CA SER A 153 -8.05 8.32 2.74
C SER A 153 -6.76 8.81 3.38
N ILE A 154 -6.60 10.12 3.52
CA ILE A 154 -5.52 10.73 4.28
C ILE A 154 -6.08 11.29 5.57
N HIS A 155 -5.40 11.02 6.68
CA HIS A 155 -5.70 11.58 7.97
C HIS A 155 -4.48 12.34 8.51
N TYR A 156 -4.73 13.37 9.30
CA TYR A 156 -3.74 14.10 10.08
C TYR A 156 -4.19 14.07 11.54
N ASN A 157 -3.32 13.67 12.47
CA ASN A 157 -3.68 13.51 13.89
C ASN A 157 -4.99 12.72 14.11
N LEU A 158 -5.18 11.63 13.36
CA LEU A 158 -6.37 10.76 13.36
C LEU A 158 -7.64 11.38 12.75
N GLU A 159 -7.63 12.64 12.32
CA GLU A 159 -8.75 13.28 11.65
C GLU A 159 -8.65 13.14 10.13
N LEU A 160 -9.76 12.78 9.48
CA LEU A 160 -9.82 12.68 8.03
C LEU A 160 -9.68 14.07 7.40
N ILE A 161 -8.65 14.25 6.55
CA ILE A 161 -8.43 15.48 5.79
C ILE A 161 -8.85 15.38 4.32
N GLY A 162 -9.01 14.16 3.81
CA GLY A 162 -9.67 13.93 2.53
C GLY A 162 -9.32 12.60 1.87
N TYR A 163 -9.81 12.43 0.65
CA TYR A 163 -9.62 11.25 -0.18
C TYR A 163 -8.88 11.60 -1.46
N ILE A 164 -7.89 10.77 -1.79
CA ILE A 164 -7.15 10.80 -3.04
C ILE A 164 -7.40 9.52 -3.83
N SER A 165 -7.11 9.56 -5.12
CA SER A 165 -7.01 8.37 -5.95
C SER A 165 -5.84 8.45 -6.90
N HIS A 166 -5.35 7.29 -7.28
CA HIS A 166 -4.36 7.15 -8.35
C HIS A 166 -4.55 5.81 -9.06
N SER A 167 -3.92 5.66 -10.22
CA SER A 167 -4.03 4.44 -11.01
C SER A 167 -2.67 3.76 -11.17
N SER A 168 -2.67 2.45 -11.01
CA SER A 168 -1.50 1.59 -11.26
C SER A 168 -1.91 0.36 -12.07
N PHE A 169 -0.95 -0.46 -12.47
CA PHE A 169 -1.16 -1.64 -13.30
C PHE A 169 -0.61 -2.89 -12.65
N ILE A 170 -1.25 -4.02 -12.92
CA ILE A 170 -0.74 -5.36 -12.57
C ILE A 170 -0.60 -6.16 -13.85
N HIS A 171 0.40 -7.04 -13.89
CA HIS A 171 0.57 -7.99 -14.98
C HIS A 171 0.60 -9.41 -14.41
N VAL A 172 -0.43 -10.19 -14.72
CA VAL A 172 -0.45 -11.62 -14.44
C VAL A 172 0.21 -12.33 -15.62
N LEU A 173 1.16 -13.22 -15.36
CA LEU A 173 1.87 -14.01 -16.37
C LEU A 173 1.05 -15.23 -16.81
#